data_AF-A0A950BIT4-F1
#
_entry.id   AF-A0A950BIT4-F1
#
_cell.length_a   1.000
_cell.length_b   1.000
_cell.length_c   1.000
_cell.angle_alpha   90.00
_cell.angle_beta   90.00
_cell.angle_gamma   90.00
#
_symmetry.space_group_name_H-M   'P 1'
#
loop_
_entity.id
_entity.type
_entity.pdbx_description
1 polymer ?
#
loop_
_entity_poly.entity_id
_entity_poly.type
_entity_poly.pdbx_seq_one_letter_code
_entity_poly.pdbx_strand_id
1 'polypeptide(L)' 'MDGFGTCCGDLGSAMSEPPKSFFRVEENGVLYLTVGYVPTDRGPGFFDHAVLFCPFCGTKLQDRAEIARRAAGAD' A
#
# COMPACT_ATOMS: atom_id res chain seq x y z
N MET A 1 5.14 -14.52 -4.93
CA MET A 1 4.81 -13.07 -4.98
C MET A 1 3.41 -12.98 -5.53
N ASP A 2 2.41 -13.18 -4.69
CA ASP A 2 1.01 -13.03 -5.06
C ASP A 2 0.50 -11.82 -4.27
N GLY A 3 0.20 -10.72 -4.95
CA GLY A 3 -0.17 -9.45 -4.31
C GLY A 3 0.65 -8.28 -4.85
N PHE A 4 -0.01 -7.44 -5.66
CA PHE A 4 0.41 -6.13 -6.18
C PHE A 4 1.74 -6.02 -6.97
N GLY A 5 2.87 -6.52 -6.46
CA GLY A 5 4.19 -6.43 -7.09
C GLY A 5 4.34 -7.15 -8.43
N THR A 6 3.33 -7.90 -8.87
CA THR A 6 3.27 -8.55 -10.19
C THR A 6 2.65 -7.69 -11.28
N CYS A 7 2.14 -6.50 -10.95
CA CYS A 7 1.48 -5.61 -11.91
C CYS A 7 2.40 -5.18 -13.06
N CYS A 8 3.63 -4.76 -12.75
CA CYS A 8 4.68 -4.43 -13.70
C CYS A 8 6.04 -4.49 -12.99
N GLY A 9 7.13 -4.52 -13.77
CA GLY A 9 8.49 -4.53 -13.23
C GLY A 9 8.74 -3.35 -12.29
N ASP A 10 8.35 -2.14 -12.68
CA ASP A 10 8.59 -0.92 -11.89
C ASP A 10 7.89 -0.95 -10.53
N LEU A 11 6.65 -1.47 -10.46
CA LEU A 11 5.96 -1.62 -9.17
C LEU A 11 6.62 -2.69 -8.31
N GLY A 12 6.99 -3.82 -8.90
CA GLY A 12 7.71 -4.88 -8.19
C GLY A 12 9.03 -4.38 -7.59
N SER A 13 9.80 -3.62 -8.37
CA SER A 13 11.02 -2.95 -7.92
C SER A 13 10.72 -1.97 -6.79
N ALA A 14 9.78 -1.04 -6.97
CA ALA A 14 9.45 -0.04 -5.94
C ALA A 14 8.97 -0.66 -4.61
N MET A 15 8.31 -1.82 -4.67
CA MET A 15 7.87 -2.57 -3.49
C MET A 15 8.98 -3.34 -2.78
N SER A 16 10.13 -3.56 -3.43
CA SER A 16 11.22 -4.42 -2.90
C SER A 16 12.56 -3.70 -2.71
N GLU A 17 12.76 -2.54 -3.33
CA GLU A 17 14.04 -1.84 -3.29
C GLU A 17 14.34 -1.22 -1.90
N PRO A 18 15.57 -1.42 -1.38
CA PRO A 18 16.02 -0.92 -0.07
C PRO A 18 16.33 0.60 -0.07
N PRO A 19 16.44 1.24 1.12
CA PRO A 19 16.54 0.63 2.46
C PRO A 19 15.20 0.19 3.05
N LYS A 20 14.08 0.81 2.67
CA LYS A 20 12.70 0.40 3.01
C LYS A 20 11.74 0.93 1.94
N SER A 21 10.84 0.08 1.45
CA SER A 21 9.78 0.53 0.53
C SER A 21 8.82 1.47 1.25
N PHE A 22 8.35 2.49 0.54
CA PHE A 22 7.21 3.31 0.97
C PHE A 22 5.87 2.61 0.73
N PHE A 23 5.86 1.53 -0.06
CA PHE A 23 4.68 0.70 -0.23
C PHE A 23 4.59 -0.30 0.92
N ARG A 24 3.41 -0.41 1.53
CA ARG A 24 3.12 -1.38 2.59
C ARG A 24 1.77 -2.03 2.33
N VAL A 25 1.71 -3.35 2.52
CA VAL A 25 0.45 -4.08 2.61
C VAL A 25 0.16 -4.23 4.09
N GLU A 26 -0.95 -3.65 4.56
CA GLU A 26 -1.38 -3.76 5.96
C GLU A 26 -2.06 -5.12 6.21
N GLU A 27 -2.31 -5.45 7.48
CA GLU A 27 -2.91 -6.73 7.88
C GLU A 27 -4.29 -6.99 7.24
N ASN A 28 -5.02 -5.93 6.92
CA ASN A 28 -6.30 -5.99 6.20
C ASN A 28 -6.14 -6.22 4.68
N GLY A 29 -4.93 -6.47 4.20
CA GLY A 29 -4.62 -6.74 2.79
C GLY A 29 -4.70 -5.53 1.87
N VAL A 30 -4.78 -4.30 2.40
CA VAL A 30 -4.81 -3.07 1.60
C VAL A 30 -3.39 -2.59 1.35
N LEU A 31 -3.09 -2.27 0.08
CA LEU A 31 -1.84 -1.63 -0.32
C LEU A 31 -1.91 -0.12 -0.11
N TYR A 32 -0.98 0.38 0.69
CA TYR A 32 -0.77 1.80 0.97
C TYR A 32 0.60 2.28 0.49
N LEU A 33 0.68 3.57 0.18
CA LEU A 33 1.92 4.32 0.02
C LEU A 33 2.05 5.30 1.19
N THR A 34 3.14 5.19 1.94
CA THR A 34 3.47 6.17 2.98
C THR A 34 3.97 7.46 2.36
N VAL A 35 3.22 8.55 2.59
CA VAL A 35 3.58 9.90 2.16
C VAL A 35 4.53 10.57 3.15
N GLY A 36 4.39 10.24 4.44
CA GLY A 36 5.25 10.74 5.49
C GLY A 36 4.95 10.10 6.83
N TYR A 37 5.77 10.41 7.83
CA TYR A 37 5.55 9.95 9.20
C TYR A 37 6.05 10.99 10.20
N VAL A 38 5.51 10.92 11.42
CA VAL A 38 5.95 11.73 12.56
C VAL A 38 6.25 10.83 13.76
N PRO A 39 7.39 10.98 14.44
CA PRO A 39 7.64 10.28 15.71
C PRO A 39 6.65 10.75 16.77
N THR A 40 6.06 9.83 17.52
CA THR A 40 5.21 10.12 18.68
C THR A 40 5.60 9.23 19.85
N ASP A 41 5.18 9.59 21.06
CA ASP A 41 5.43 8.78 22.27
C ASP A 41 4.82 7.38 22.21
N ARG A 42 3.86 7.15 21.29
CA ARG A 42 3.22 5.85 21.06
C ARG A 42 3.78 5.10 19.84
N GLY A 43 4.87 5.60 19.25
CA GLY A 43 5.44 5.09 18.00
C GLY A 43 5.22 6.03 16.81
N PRO A 44 5.73 5.69 15.61
CA PRO A 44 5.56 6.52 14.42
C PRO A 44 4.09 6.58 14.00
N GLY A 45 3.56 7.80 13.85
CA GLY A 45 2.30 8.05 13.17
C GLY A 45 2.54 8.17 11.67
N PHE A 46 1.92 7.31 10.87
CA PHE A 46 2.06 7.30 9.42
C PHE A 46 0.94 8.09 8.74
N PHE A 47 1.28 8.87 7.72
CA PHE A 47 0.32 9.41 6.77
C PHE A 47 0.37 8.59 5.48
N ASP A 48 -0.61 7.71 5.34
CA ASP A 48 -0.67 6.72 4.28
C ASP A 48 -1.80 7.01 3.28
N HIS A 49 -1.56 6.71 2.01
CA HIS A 49 -2.56 6.82 0.95
C HIS A 49 -2.78 5.48 0.25
N ALA A 50 -4.04 5.06 0.12
CA ALA A 50 -4.39 3.81 -0.55
C ALA A 50 -4.06 3.86 -2.04
N VAL A 51 -3.37 2.83 -2.54
CA VAL A 51 -2.91 2.76 -3.93
C VAL A 51 -3.97 2.08 -4.79
N LEU A 52 -4.86 2.87 -5.39
CA LEU A 52 -5.95 2.33 -6.22
C LEU A 52 -5.49 1.85 -7.59
N PHE A 53 -4.50 2.54 -8.16
CA PHE A 53 -3.93 2.25 -9.47
C PHE A 53 -2.41 2.22 -9.35
N CYS A 54 -1.76 1.38 -10.14
CA CYS A 54 -0.32 1.35 -10.27
C CYS A 54 0.18 2.73 -10.73
N PRO A 55 1.07 3.39 -9.99
CA PRO A 55 1.54 4.72 -10.35
C PRO A 55 2.45 4.72 -11.59
N PHE A 56 2.91 3.55 -12.03
CA PHE A 56 3.83 3.40 -13.15
C PHE A 56 3.10 3.07 -14.46
N CYS A 57 2.15 2.12 -14.45
CA CYS A 57 1.47 1.66 -15.67
C CYS A 57 -0.05 1.92 -15.68
N GLY A 58 -0.62 2.48 -14.61
CA GLY A 58 -2.04 2.86 -14.55
C GLY A 58 -3.02 1.70 -14.33
N THR A 59 -2.58 0.45 -14.29
CA THR A 59 -3.44 -0.71 -13.99
C THR A 59 -4.15 -0.53 -12.64
N LYS A 60 -5.46 -0.82 -12.60
CA LYS A 60 -6.22 -0.82 -11.34
C LYS A 60 -5.74 -1.98 -10.46
N LEU A 61 -5.33 -1.64 -9.23
CA LEU A 61 -4.85 -2.59 -8.23
C LEU A 61 -5.92 -2.90 -7.18
N GLN A 62 -6.70 -1.88 -6.78
CA GLN A 62 -7.65 -1.99 -5.69
C GLN A 62 -8.96 -1.25 -6.00
N ASP A 63 -10.02 -1.62 -5.29
CA ASP A 63 -11.32 -0.96 -5.37
C ASP A 63 -11.66 -0.24 -4.06
N ARG A 64 -12.26 0.95 -4.14
CA ARG A 64 -12.62 1.75 -2.95
C ARG A 64 -13.67 1.05 -2.09
N ALA A 65 -14.64 0.37 -2.69
CA ALA A 65 -15.67 -0.36 -1.94
C ALA A 65 -15.07 -1.56 -1.20
N GLU A 66 -14.14 -2.26 -1.84
CA GLU A 66 -13.42 -3.37 -1.22
C GLU A 66 -12.54 -2.91 -0.05
N ILE A 67 -11.81 -1.81 -0.23
CA ILE A 67 -11.03 -1.20 0.86
C ILE A 67 -11.95 -0.81 2.03
N ALA A 68 -13.12 -0.23 1.74
CA ALA A 68 -14.09 0.13 2.77
C ALA A 68 -14.62 -1.10 3.53
N ARG A 69 -14.89 -2.22 2.83
CA ARG A 69 -15.28 -3.48 3.46
C ARG A 69 -14.20 -4.02 4.40
N ARG A 70 -12.95 -4.09 3.93
CA ARG A 70 -11.78 -4.54 4.70
C ARG A 70 -11.51 -3.65 5.92
N ALA A 71 -11.67 -2.35 5.77
CA ALA A 71 -11.50 -1.40 6.88
C ALA A 71 -12.59 -1.54 7.96
N ALA A 72 -13.78 -1.99 7.59
CA ALA A 72 -14.88 -2.23 8.53
C ALA A 72 -14.76 -3.58 9.28
N GLY A 73 -13.77 -4.42 8.95
CA GLY A 73 -13.62 -5.77 9.54
C GLY A 73 -14.75 -6.72 9.14
N ALA A 74 -15.43 -6.46 8.02
CA ALA A 74 -16.45 -7.33 7.46
C ALA A 74 -15.78 -8.28 6.44
N ASP A 75 -15.46 -9.49 6.91
CA ASP A 75 -15.05 -10.62 6.06
C ASP A 75 -16.27 -11.28 5.37
#